data_AF-A0A959RHM2-F1
#
_entry.id   AF-A0A959RHM2-F1
#
_cell.length_a   1.000
_cell.length_b   1.000
_cell.length_c   1.000
_cell.angle_alpha   90.00
_cell.angle_beta   90.00
_cell.angle_gamma   90.00
#
_symmetry.space_group_name_H-M   'P 1'
#
loop_
_entity.id
_entity.type
_entity.pdbx_description
1 polymer ?
#
loop_
_entity_poly.entity_id
_entity_poly.type
_entity_poly.pdbx_seq_one_letter_code
_entity_poly.pdbx_strand_id
1 'polypeptide(L)'
;LFSSLRYMYNHLNPGGLVIIEPWFSKENFRTGTITANHYEEPELKITWMYTSEIKNDMSVLDINYLVGTPEEVTYFKEKHEIGLFDDAQYRKAFTDAGLEVYYDSVGLFGRGMYVGIKS
;
A
#
# COMPACT_ATOMS: atom_id res chain seq x y z
N LEU A 1 -2.44 -2.73 11.30
CA LEU A 1 -3.05 -1.38 11.33
C LEU A 1 -3.15 -0.84 12.76
N PHE A 2 -4.05 -1.37 13.60
CA PHE A 2 -4.36 -0.85 14.94
C PHE A 2 -3.14 -0.69 15.87
N SER A 3 -2.39 -1.76 16.15
CA SER A 3 -1.18 -1.66 16.99
C SER A 3 -0.12 -0.75 16.39
N SER A 4 0.01 -0.73 15.07
CA SER A 4 0.98 0.10 14.34
C SER A 4 0.73 1.59 14.59
N LEU A 5 -0.52 2.04 14.52
CA LEU A 5 -0.89 3.43 14.80
C LEU A 5 -0.61 3.84 16.24
N ARG A 6 -0.87 2.96 17.21
CA ARG A 6 -0.49 3.21 18.60
C ARG A 6 1.03 3.38 18.77
N TYR A 7 1.83 2.56 18.10
CA TYR A 7 3.28 2.74 18.13
C TYR A 7 3.71 4.06 17.46
N MET A 8 3.11 4.44 16.34
CA MET A 8 3.38 5.74 15.71
C MET A 8 3.02 6.91 16.64
N TYR A 9 1.84 6.87 17.28
CA TYR A 9 1.41 7.87 18.27
C TYR A 9 2.43 8.09 19.40
N ASN A 10 3.05 7.02 19.89
CA ASN A 10 4.04 7.11 20.95
C ASN A 10 5.32 7.86 20.55
N HIS A 11 5.58 7.99 19.24
CA HIS A 11 6.71 8.74 18.70
C HIS A 11 6.36 10.19 18.35
N LEU A 12 5.11 10.63 18.58
CA LEU A 12 4.69 12.00 18.33
C LEU A 12 4.82 12.88 19.57
N ASN A 13 5.30 14.11 19.36
CA ASN A 13 5.11 15.22 20.29
C ASN A 13 3.65 15.74 20.22
N PRO A 14 3.16 16.47 21.25
CA PRO A 14 1.91 17.22 21.13
C PRO A 14 1.93 18.15 19.91
N GLY A 15 0.82 18.19 19.17
CA GLY A 15 0.69 18.84 17.86
C GLY A 15 1.33 18.08 16.68
N GLY A 16 1.96 16.93 16.92
CA GLY A 16 2.59 16.10 15.89
C GLY A 16 1.58 15.38 14.99
N LEU A 17 2.02 15.08 13.76
CA LEU A 17 1.19 14.45 12.72
C LEU A 17 1.66 13.04 12.38
N VAL A 18 0.71 12.14 12.14
CA VAL A 18 0.90 10.89 11.41
C VAL A 18 0.12 10.98 10.10
N ILE A 19 0.78 10.70 8.98
CA ILE A 19 0.18 10.77 7.66
C ILE A 19 0.29 9.39 7.02
N ILE A 20 -0.84 8.79 6.64
CA ILE A 20 -0.92 7.44 6.07
C ILE A 20 -1.69 7.48 4.77
N GLU A 21 -1.01 7.14 3.68
CA GLU A 21 -1.68 6.81 2.44
C GLU A 21 -2.21 5.37 2.53
N PRO A 22 -3.52 5.14 2.35
CA PRO A 22 -4.09 3.82 2.51
C PRO A 22 -3.79 2.93 1.28
N TRP A 23 -3.95 1.63 1.49
CA TRP A 23 -4.14 0.70 0.39
C TRP A 23 -5.62 0.68 -0.02
N PHE A 24 -5.96 -0.03 -1.10
CA PHE A 24 -7.35 -0.16 -1.52
C PHE A 24 -8.20 -0.88 -0.47
N SER A 25 -9.47 -0.48 -0.36
CA SER A 25 -10.50 -1.28 0.31
C SER A 25 -10.93 -2.44 -0.59
N LYS A 26 -11.65 -3.42 -0.03
CA LYS A 26 -12.25 -4.51 -0.82
C LYS A 26 -13.14 -4.01 -1.96
N GLU A 27 -13.88 -2.94 -1.73
CA GLU A 27 -14.82 -2.36 -2.71
C GLU A 27 -14.09 -1.76 -3.91
N ASN A 28 -12.92 -1.15 -3.67
CA ASN A 28 -12.18 -0.44 -4.71
C ASN A 28 -11.05 -1.28 -5.33
N PHE A 29 -10.69 -2.42 -4.73
CA PHE A 29 -9.67 -3.31 -5.25
C PHE A 29 -10.20 -4.11 -6.45
N ARG A 30 -9.58 -3.93 -7.60
CA ARG A 30 -9.98 -4.58 -8.85
C ARG A 30 -9.19 -5.87 -9.07
N THR A 31 -9.92 -6.97 -9.25
CA THR A 31 -9.37 -8.27 -9.66
C THR A 31 -9.70 -8.56 -11.12
N GLY A 32 -9.18 -9.66 -11.68
CA GLY A 32 -9.46 -10.07 -13.06
C GLY A 32 -8.82 -9.16 -14.11
N THR A 33 -7.86 -8.32 -13.69
CA THR A 33 -7.03 -7.51 -14.58
C THR A 33 -5.59 -7.99 -14.51
N ILE A 34 -4.87 -7.83 -15.62
CA ILE A 34 -3.44 -8.08 -15.70
C ILE A 34 -2.75 -6.74 -15.59
N THR A 35 -1.81 -6.63 -14.66
CA THR A 35 -0.85 -5.52 -14.65
C THR A 35 0.43 -5.99 -15.31
N ALA A 36 0.93 -5.20 -16.24
CA ALA A 36 2.24 -5.38 -16.85
C ALA A 36 2.95 -4.02 -16.85
N ASN A 37 4.19 -4.01 -16.40
CA ASN A 37 5.03 -2.82 -16.42
C ASN A 37 6.39 -3.17 -17.02
N HIS A 38 6.98 -2.18 -17.66
CA HIS A 38 8.28 -2.27 -18.27
C HIS A 38 9.12 -1.08 -17.81
N TYR A 39 10.36 -1.35 -17.45
CA TYR A 39 11.38 -0.33 -17.21
C TYR A 39 12.56 -0.60 -18.12
N GLU A 40 13.10 0.45 -18.71
CA GLU A 40 14.14 0.34 -19.71
C GLU A 40 15.18 1.45 -19.61
N GLU A 41 16.43 1.03 -19.51
CA GLU A 41 17.65 1.82 -19.70
C GLU A 41 18.55 1.11 -20.72
N PRO A 42 19.68 1.70 -21.16
CA PRO A 42 20.58 1.07 -22.13
C PRO A 42 21.07 -0.33 -21.72
N GLU A 43 21.36 -0.53 -20.42
CA GLU A 43 21.95 -1.77 -19.89
C GLU A 43 21.02 -2.47 -18.88
N LEU A 44 19.77 -2.02 -18.74
CA LEU A 44 18.83 -2.62 -17.79
C LEU A 44 17.43 -2.67 -18.40
N LYS A 45 16.87 -3.88 -18.47
CA LYS A 45 15.50 -4.11 -18.92
C LYS A 45 14.78 -4.90 -17.84
N ILE A 46 13.68 -4.36 -17.32
CA ILE A 46 12.86 -5.04 -16.33
C ILE A 46 11.44 -5.12 -16.87
N THR A 47 10.86 -6.31 -16.86
CA THR A 47 9.42 -6.47 -16.99
C THR A 47 8.89 -7.17 -15.76
N TRP A 48 7.76 -6.68 -15.24
CA TRP A 48 7.04 -7.39 -14.21
C TRP A 48 5.56 -7.41 -14.49
N MET A 49 4.96 -8.57 -14.22
CA MET A 49 3.55 -8.80 -14.47
C MET A 49 2.91 -9.60 -13.35
N TYR A 50 1.66 -9.29 -13.07
CA TYR A 50 0.86 -10.01 -12.11
C TYR A 50 -0.63 -9.93 -12.43
N THR A 51 -1.35 -10.94 -11.98
CA THR A 51 -2.79 -10.89 -11.75
C THR A 51 -3.02 -10.66 -10.26
N SER A 52 -4.12 -9.99 -9.93
CA SER A 52 -4.54 -9.78 -8.55
C SER A 52 -5.74 -10.67 -8.20
N GLU A 53 -5.76 -11.15 -6.97
CA GLU A 53 -6.91 -11.83 -6.37
C GLU A 53 -7.20 -11.28 -4.97
N ILE A 54 -8.41 -11.52 -4.48
CA ILE A 54 -8.77 -11.27 -3.08
C ILE A 54 -8.85 -12.63 -2.38
N LYS A 55 -8.06 -12.82 -1.32
CA LYS A 55 -8.15 -13.96 -0.41
C LYS A 55 -8.53 -13.44 0.98
N ASN A 56 -9.76 -13.72 1.40
CA ASN A 56 -10.36 -13.19 2.64
C ASN A 56 -10.37 -11.64 2.66
N ASP A 57 -9.60 -11.04 3.55
CA ASP A 57 -9.43 -9.58 3.72
C ASP A 57 -8.12 -9.05 3.12
N MET A 58 -7.46 -9.84 2.26
CA MET A 58 -6.17 -9.51 1.69
C MET A 58 -6.25 -9.45 0.17
N SER A 59 -5.58 -8.45 -0.41
CA SER A 59 -5.15 -8.50 -1.81
C SER A 59 -3.90 -9.33 -1.92
N VAL A 60 -3.86 -10.23 -2.90
CA VAL A 60 -2.73 -11.10 -3.17
C VAL A 60 -2.24 -10.83 -4.59
N LEU A 61 -0.96 -10.48 -4.70
CA LEU A 61 -0.27 -10.21 -5.96
C LEU A 61 0.86 -11.23 -6.12
N ASP A 62 0.70 -12.16 -7.07
CA ASP A 62 1.77 -13.09 -7.47
C ASP A 62 2.55 -12.47 -8.63
N ILE A 63 3.66 -11.79 -8.29
CA ILE A 63 4.42 -10.95 -9.21
C ILE A 63 5.56 -11.75 -9.83
N ASN A 64 5.61 -11.74 -11.16
CA ASN A 64 6.65 -12.35 -11.96
C ASN A 64 7.58 -11.25 -12.47
N TYR A 65 8.87 -11.35 -12.18
CA TYR A 65 9.90 -10.43 -12.66
C TYR A 65 10.81 -11.13 -13.67
N LEU A 66 11.14 -10.43 -14.75
CA LEU A 66 12.22 -10.77 -15.67
C LEU A 66 13.13 -9.56 -15.78
N VAL A 67 14.39 -9.73 -15.38
CA VAL A 67 15.39 -8.66 -15.31
C VAL A 67 16.56 -9.04 -16.21
N GLY A 68 16.88 -8.19 -17.18
CA GLY A 68 18.01 -8.36 -18.08
C GLY A 68 19.05 -7.27 -17.91
N THR A 69 20.32 -7.67 -17.89
CA THR A 69 21.52 -6.82 -17.99
C THR A 69 22.41 -7.33 -19.14
N PRO A 70 23.53 -6.67 -19.50
CA PRO A 70 24.46 -7.21 -20.51
C PRO A 70 25.06 -8.57 -20.13
N GLU A 71 25.13 -8.88 -18.84
CA GLU A 71 25.73 -10.10 -18.33
C GLU A 71 24.77 -11.29 -18.33
N GLU A 72 23.50 -11.06 -17.95
CA GLU A 72 22.54 -12.14 -17.80
C GLU A 72 21.07 -11.69 -17.87
N VAL A 73 20.18 -12.69 -17.95
CA VAL A 73 18.74 -12.51 -17.75
C VAL A 73 18.29 -13.41 -16.61
N THR A 74 17.70 -12.81 -15.58
CA THR A 74 17.19 -13.50 -14.39
C THR A 74 15.68 -13.44 -14.31
N TYR A 75 15.10 -14.52 -13.79
CA TYR A 75 13.68 -14.64 -13.53
C TYR A 75 13.46 -14.99 -12.06
N PHE A 76 12.56 -14.25 -11.40
CA PHE A 76 12.15 -14.55 -10.04
C PHE A 76 10.70 -14.11 -9.78
N LYS A 77 10.15 -14.54 -8.64
CA LYS A 77 8.80 -14.21 -8.21
C LYS A 77 8.80 -13.56 -6.84
N GLU A 78 7.85 -12.67 -6.64
CA GLU A 78 7.45 -12.19 -5.32
C GLU A 78 5.97 -12.43 -5.09
N LYS A 79 5.58 -12.61 -3.83
CA LYS A 79 4.18 -12.67 -3.42
C LYS A 79 3.92 -11.57 -2.41
N HIS A 80 3.03 -10.64 -2.75
CA HIS A 80 2.62 -9.57 -1.84
C HIS A 80 1.22 -9.86 -1.32
N GLU A 81 1.05 -9.80 0.00
CA GLU A 81 -0.25 -9.96 0.67
C GLU A 81 -0.53 -8.68 1.46
N ILE A 82 -1.47 -7.87 0.98
CA ILE A 82 -1.72 -6.52 1.52
C ILE A 82 -3.16 -6.42 2.00
N GLY A 83 -3.36 -5.99 3.25
CA GLY A 83 -4.67 -5.89 3.88
C GLY A 83 -5.58 -4.86 3.20
N LEU A 84 -6.81 -5.27 2.92
CA LEU A 84 -7.84 -4.46 2.27
C LEU A 84 -8.71 -3.77 3.33
N PHE A 85 -8.13 -2.79 4.03
CA PHE A 85 -8.83 -2.06 5.09
C PHE A 85 -9.78 -1.01 4.50
N ASP A 86 -10.99 -0.90 5.06
CA ASP A 86 -11.96 0.14 4.70
C ASP A 86 -11.77 1.43 5.52
N ASP A 87 -12.50 2.49 5.14
CA ASP A 87 -12.42 3.79 5.81
C ASP A 87 -12.78 3.73 7.29
N ALA A 88 -13.78 2.92 7.66
CA ALA A 88 -14.19 2.77 9.05
C ALA A 88 -13.07 2.13 9.89
N GLN A 89 -12.37 1.13 9.35
CA GLN A 89 -11.23 0.48 10.00
C GLN A 89 -10.06 1.44 10.16
N TYR A 90 -9.72 2.25 9.15
CA TYR A 90 -8.71 3.28 9.26
C TYR A 90 -9.07 4.30 10.33
N ARG A 91 -10.24 4.94 10.25
CA ARG A 91 -10.69 5.94 11.23
C ARG A 91 -10.68 5.38 12.65
N LYS A 92 -11.23 4.18 12.82
CA LYS A 92 -11.24 3.50 14.12
C LYS A 92 -9.82 3.31 14.66
N ALA A 93 -8.88 2.89 13.82
CA ALA A 93 -7.49 2.67 14.24
C ALA A 93 -6.80 3.97 14.67
N PHE A 94 -7.10 5.11 14.03
CA PHE A 94 -6.60 6.41 14.48
C PHE A 94 -7.24 6.83 15.81
N THR A 95 -8.56 6.74 15.93
CA THR A 95 -9.26 7.14 17.16
C THR A 95 -8.89 6.26 18.35
N ASP A 96 -8.75 4.95 18.14
CA ASP A 96 -8.31 4.00 19.18
C ASP A 96 -6.87 4.29 19.65
N ALA A 97 -6.03 4.88 18.79
CA ALA A 97 -4.68 5.30 19.13
C ALA A 97 -4.64 6.67 19.85
N GLY A 98 -5.78 7.36 19.99
CA GLY A 98 -5.86 8.68 20.60
C GLY A 98 -5.52 9.83 19.64
N LEU A 99 -5.65 9.63 18.33
CA LEU A 99 -5.45 10.66 17.30
C LEU A 99 -6.79 11.22 16.82
N GLU A 100 -6.85 12.53 16.64
CA GLU A 100 -7.89 13.16 15.82
C GLU A 100 -7.59 12.88 14.35
N VAL A 101 -8.58 12.46 13.55
CA VAL A 101 -8.34 12.00 12.18
C VAL A 101 -9.12 12.79 11.14
N TYR A 102 -8.40 13.24 10.13
CA TYR A 102 -8.92 13.89 8.92
C TYR A 102 -8.58 13.02 7.70
N TYR A 103 -9.45 13.06 6.69
CA TYR A 103 -9.22 12.34 5.44
C TYR A 103 -9.23 13.31 4.28
N ASP A 104 -8.13 13.34 3.55
CA ASP A 104 -8.04 13.96 2.23
C ASP A 104 -8.34 12.88 1.18
N SER A 105 -9.41 13.07 0.39
CA SER A 105 -9.82 12.10 -0.62
C SER A 105 -8.95 12.12 -1.89
N VAL A 106 -8.13 13.17 -2.08
CA VAL A 106 -7.21 13.26 -3.23
C VAL A 106 -5.95 12.43 -2.94
N GLY A 107 -5.24 12.76 -1.86
CA GLY A 107 -3.99 12.10 -1.50
C GLY A 107 -2.89 12.28 -2.55
N LEU A 108 -1.79 11.53 -2.43
CA LEU A 108 -0.61 11.70 -3.29
C LEU A 108 -0.76 10.92 -4.61
N PHE A 109 -1.21 9.68 -4.55
CA PHE A 109 -1.38 8.81 -5.72
C PHE A 109 -2.86 8.52 -6.05
N GLY A 110 -3.78 9.40 -5.62
CA GLY A 110 -5.21 9.22 -5.87
C GLY A 110 -5.88 8.14 -5.01
N ARG A 111 -5.22 7.68 -3.94
CA ARG A 111 -5.76 6.70 -2.97
C ARG A 111 -6.36 7.36 -1.72
N GLY A 112 -6.34 8.69 -1.66
CA GLY A 112 -6.62 9.46 -0.45
C GLY A 112 -5.49 9.40 0.57
N MET A 113 -5.69 10.03 1.72
CA MET A 113 -4.68 10.21 2.76
C MET A 113 -5.35 10.45 4.12
N TYR A 114 -4.97 9.67 5.12
CA TYR A 114 -5.38 9.90 6.52
C TYR A 114 -4.34 10.73 7.24
N VAL A 115 -4.78 11.79 7.91
CA VAL A 115 -3.95 12.66 8.73
C VAL A 115 -4.43 12.57 10.18
N GLY A 116 -3.59 12.03 11.05
CA GLY A 116 -3.79 11.91 12.48
C GLY A 116 -3.03 12.99 13.25
N ILE A 117 -3.70 13.69 14.16
CA ILE A 117 -3.09 14.73 15.00
C ILE A 117 -3.10 14.26 16.45
N LYS A 118 -1.95 14.37 17.13
CA LYS A 118 -1.86 14.20 18.58
C LYS A 118 -2.12 15.54 19.25
N SER A 119 -3.31 15.71 19.80
CA SER A 119 -3.67 16.89 20.61
C SER A 119 -2.85 16.99 21.89
#